data_AF-A0A1C4JSP6-F1
#
_entry.id   AF-A0A1C4JSP6-F1
#
_cell.length_a   1.000
_cell.length_b   1.000
_cell.length_c   1.000
_cell.angle_alpha   90.00
_cell.angle_beta   90.00
_cell.angle_gamma   90.00
#
_symmetry.space_group_name_H-M   'P 1'
#
loop_
_entity.id
_entity.type
_entity.pdbx_description
1 polymer ?
#
loop_
_entity_poly.entity_id
_entity_poly.type
_entity_poly.pdbx_seq_one_letter_code
_entity_poly.pdbx_strand_id
1 'polypeptide(L)'
;MNAPARYATPRDHRYKTFGGKVAKLGASMGAPFMPWQRQVADVALEVDERGVYRYGVVVLTVQRRAGKTTLLQPVMAHRGITVKRAGLWVTAQQRQDAADTWADTADAVEDSPLRRVVKRRSANGQECLRFTSTGAKLRVFNALSRVALHGKNSDVVFIDEAFAFTAEQGDVILQAAVPTMATRPGAQLWIVSTAGTAASTWLRELVKKGRAQAGGPRFAYFEWSIPEDTEDLTDLDVYAAHHPAIGHTISLDALADARSTMKAHEFARAYGNFWVSSDEWAISPVVWDAARTRAPFLPGLPIAFGAEVAADRSGGIICAAGTLADGRTGVEVVEHRGGIGWMAPRLLELTARHRPAAVVIDPGSPAGPVHRAIAEQRKRRGQWVPLAEFGTPELLDANGEFLDGLTGGTLAHRSHERLDAAVRAMGTRTVREQVVFSRLVAEDGTSPAPALAAMLAAHGLAHPVPNEKPALTVASG
;
A
#
# COMPACT_ATOMS: atom_id res chain seq x y z
N MET A 1 -8.06 18.62 -22.04
CA MET A 1 -9.09 17.78 -21.37
C MET A 1 -8.96 18.01 -19.87
N ASN A 2 -10.06 18.00 -19.11
CA ASN A 2 -10.01 18.11 -17.65
C ASN A 2 -10.47 16.79 -17.03
N ALA A 3 -9.60 16.13 -16.27
CA ALA A 3 -9.96 14.91 -15.55
C ALA A 3 -11.02 15.22 -14.49
N PRO A 4 -12.19 14.54 -14.50
CA PRO A 4 -13.18 14.70 -13.46
C PRO A 4 -12.68 14.12 -12.14
N ALA A 5 -13.15 14.68 -11.01
CA ALA A 5 -12.92 14.06 -9.71
C ALA A 5 -13.72 12.75 -9.63
N ARG A 6 -13.11 11.69 -9.10
CA ARG A 6 -13.80 10.41 -8.86
C ARG A 6 -14.78 10.54 -7.69
N TYR A 7 -14.36 11.27 -6.65
CA TYR A 7 -15.21 11.67 -5.54
C TYR A 7 -14.99 13.15 -5.26
N ALA A 8 -16.08 13.89 -5.10
CA ALA A 8 -16.00 15.30 -4.69
C ALA A 8 -17.24 15.66 -3.89
N THR A 9 -17.04 16.34 -2.77
CA THR A 9 -18.13 17.06 -2.10
C THR A 9 -18.74 18.07 -3.08
N PRO A 10 -20.06 18.04 -3.30
CA PRO A 10 -20.70 18.94 -4.26
C PRO A 10 -20.74 20.37 -3.73
N ARG A 11 -20.66 21.34 -4.65
CA ARG A 11 -20.85 22.76 -4.35
C ARG A 11 -22.31 23.03 -4.01
N ASP A 12 -22.56 23.70 -2.89
CA ASP A 12 -23.89 24.14 -2.48
C ASP A 12 -24.06 25.65 -2.70
N HIS A 13 -24.61 26.01 -3.85
CA HIS A 13 -24.70 27.40 -4.32
C HIS A 13 -25.48 28.35 -3.39
N ARG A 14 -26.17 27.84 -2.35
CA ARG A 14 -26.77 28.67 -1.29
C ARG A 14 -25.72 29.36 -0.42
N TYR A 15 -24.54 28.75 -0.27
CA TYR A 15 -23.44 29.32 0.50
C TYR A 15 -22.57 30.21 -0.38
N LYS A 16 -22.07 31.31 0.19
CA LYS A 16 -21.00 32.10 -0.43
C LYS A 16 -19.69 31.31 -0.33
N THR A 17 -18.70 31.67 -1.13
CA THR A 17 -17.37 31.05 -1.07
C THR A 17 -16.26 32.07 -1.25
N PHE A 18 -15.15 31.85 -0.56
CA PHE A 18 -13.91 32.60 -0.82
C PHE A 18 -13.06 32.00 -1.95
N GLY A 19 -13.48 30.89 -2.57
CA GLY A 19 -12.73 30.23 -3.65
C GLY A 19 -12.33 31.17 -4.78
N GLY A 20 -13.25 32.00 -5.27
CA GLY A 20 -12.94 33.02 -6.29
C GLY A 20 -11.93 34.09 -5.83
N LYS A 21 -11.92 34.47 -4.54
CA LYS A 21 -10.91 35.41 -4.00
C LYS A 21 -9.55 34.75 -3.89
N VAL A 22 -9.51 33.50 -3.44
CA VAL A 22 -8.28 32.71 -3.33
C VAL A 22 -7.70 32.41 -4.71
N ALA A 23 -8.51 32.10 -5.71
CA ALA A 23 -8.07 31.90 -7.08
C ALA A 23 -7.42 33.16 -7.69
N LYS A 24 -8.01 34.34 -7.44
CA LYS A 24 -7.40 35.64 -7.82
C LYS A 24 -6.04 35.84 -7.15
N LEU A 25 -5.93 35.45 -5.88
CA LEU A 25 -4.67 35.53 -5.16
C LEU A 25 -3.62 34.56 -5.74
N GLY A 26 -3.99 33.32 -6.05
CA GLY A 26 -3.12 32.35 -6.72
C GLY A 26 -2.56 32.89 -8.04
N ALA A 27 -3.42 33.47 -8.89
CA ALA A 27 -2.98 34.12 -10.12
C ALA A 27 -1.99 35.27 -9.86
N SER A 28 -2.20 36.09 -8.82
CA SER A 28 -1.25 37.16 -8.45
C SER A 28 0.06 36.67 -7.85
N MET A 29 0.10 35.42 -7.38
CA MET A 29 1.30 34.72 -6.91
C MET A 29 2.00 33.94 -8.04
N GLY A 30 1.56 34.11 -9.30
CA GLY A 30 2.17 33.45 -10.46
C GLY A 30 1.67 32.03 -10.73
N ALA A 31 0.71 31.53 -9.95
CA ALA A 31 0.16 30.18 -10.08
C ALA A 31 -1.38 30.22 -10.23
N PRO A 32 -1.91 30.56 -11.42
CA PRO A 32 -3.35 30.51 -11.65
C PRO A 32 -3.87 29.08 -11.46
N PHE A 33 -5.04 28.96 -10.83
CA PHE A 33 -5.60 27.65 -10.51
C PHE A 33 -5.94 26.83 -11.76
N MET A 34 -5.44 25.60 -11.77
CA MET A 34 -5.99 24.54 -12.60
C MET A 34 -7.47 24.30 -12.27
N PRO A 35 -8.26 23.75 -13.20
CA PRO A 35 -9.69 23.54 -13.00
C PRO A 35 -10.04 22.74 -11.75
N TRP A 36 -9.27 21.69 -11.44
CA TRP A 36 -9.47 20.88 -10.25
C TRP A 36 -9.20 21.67 -8.94
N GLN A 37 -8.15 22.50 -8.94
CA GLN A 37 -7.82 23.36 -7.80
C GLN A 37 -8.93 24.38 -7.56
N ARG A 38 -9.49 24.92 -8.65
CA ARG A 38 -10.62 25.85 -8.57
C ARG A 38 -11.86 25.18 -7.99
N GLN A 39 -12.17 23.96 -8.41
CA GLN A 39 -13.26 23.16 -7.85
C GLN A 39 -13.09 22.96 -6.34
N VAL A 40 -11.90 22.53 -5.89
CA VAL A 40 -11.62 22.33 -4.45
C VAL A 40 -11.77 23.64 -3.69
N ALA A 41 -11.18 24.74 -4.18
CA ALA A 41 -11.23 26.03 -3.51
C ALA A 41 -12.66 26.58 -3.40
N ASP A 42 -13.48 26.43 -4.45
CA ASP A 42 -14.85 26.93 -4.45
C ASP A 42 -15.75 26.19 -3.45
N VAL A 43 -15.52 24.90 -3.20
CA VAL A 43 -16.29 24.09 -2.24
C VAL A 43 -15.69 24.16 -0.83
N ALA A 44 -14.39 23.88 -0.67
CA ALA A 44 -13.75 23.82 0.64
C ALA A 44 -13.76 25.17 1.39
N LEU A 45 -13.93 26.28 0.66
CA LEU A 45 -14.01 27.64 1.21
C LEU A 45 -15.43 28.21 1.21
N GLU A 46 -16.45 27.36 1.12
CA GLU A 46 -17.82 27.75 1.42
C GLU A 46 -17.93 28.31 2.83
N VAL A 47 -18.69 29.39 2.96
CA VAL A 47 -18.93 30.10 4.22
C VAL A 47 -20.41 30.34 4.45
N ASP A 48 -20.80 30.30 5.72
CA ASP A 48 -22.12 30.71 6.17
C ASP A 48 -22.30 32.25 6.13
N GLU A 49 -23.47 32.72 6.55
CA GLU A 49 -23.81 34.14 6.60
C GLU A 49 -22.89 34.95 7.53
N ARG A 50 -22.27 34.30 8.52
CA ARG A 50 -21.32 34.89 9.46
C ARG A 50 -19.88 34.88 8.92
N GLY A 51 -19.65 34.33 7.73
CA GLY A 51 -18.33 34.18 7.14
C GLY A 51 -17.51 33.03 7.73
N VAL A 52 -18.14 32.10 8.44
CA VAL A 52 -17.50 30.93 9.03
C VAL A 52 -17.49 29.78 8.01
N TYR A 53 -16.37 29.07 7.90
CA TYR A 53 -16.25 27.96 6.95
C TYR A 53 -17.22 26.83 7.28
N ARG A 54 -17.95 26.39 6.26
CA ARG A 54 -18.86 25.26 6.35
C ARG A 54 -18.09 23.99 6.71
N TYR A 55 -16.96 23.74 6.08
CA TYR A 55 -16.17 22.53 6.29
C TYR A 55 -15.03 22.81 7.25
N GLY A 56 -15.04 22.20 8.44
CA GLY A 56 -13.96 22.29 9.41
C GLY A 56 -12.80 21.34 9.09
N VAL A 57 -13.07 20.27 8.34
CA VAL A 57 -12.06 19.32 7.87
C VAL A 57 -12.19 19.16 6.36
N VAL A 58 -11.07 19.26 5.66
CA VAL A 58 -10.95 19.07 4.21
C VAL A 58 -9.93 17.97 3.96
N VAL A 59 -10.35 16.89 3.33
CA VAL A 59 -9.48 15.79 2.93
C VAL A 59 -9.38 15.78 1.41
N LEU A 60 -8.15 15.84 0.88
CA LEU A 60 -7.87 15.86 -0.54
C LEU A 60 -6.84 14.79 -0.88
N THR A 61 -7.22 13.84 -1.72
CA THR A 61 -6.30 12.86 -2.30
C THR A 61 -6.18 13.06 -3.81
N VAL A 62 -4.96 13.22 -4.29
CA VAL A 62 -4.67 13.49 -5.69
C VAL A 62 -3.26 13.03 -5.98
N GLN A 63 -2.99 12.71 -7.25
CA GLN A 63 -1.71 12.27 -7.77
C GLN A 63 -0.54 13.17 -7.35
N ARG A 64 0.68 12.60 -7.33
CA ARG A 64 1.93 13.33 -7.13
C ARG A 64 2.12 14.35 -8.26
N ARG A 65 2.79 15.46 -7.96
CA ARG A 65 3.01 16.58 -8.92
C ARG A 65 1.72 17.21 -9.49
N ALA A 66 0.54 16.91 -8.96
CA ALA A 66 -0.71 17.51 -9.43
C ALA A 66 -0.90 18.99 -9.05
N GLY A 67 -0.01 19.59 -8.26
CA GLY A 67 -0.12 20.99 -7.81
C GLY A 67 -0.86 21.18 -6.47
N LYS A 68 -0.81 20.21 -5.55
CA LYS A 68 -1.38 20.34 -4.20
C LYS A 68 -0.91 21.61 -3.49
N THR A 69 0.40 21.83 -3.42
CA THR A 69 1.02 22.99 -2.76
C THR A 69 0.56 24.31 -3.40
N THR A 70 0.49 24.38 -4.73
CA THR A 70 0.03 25.58 -5.45
C THR A 70 -1.44 25.96 -5.19
N LEU A 71 -2.29 25.00 -4.78
CA LEU A 71 -3.64 25.29 -4.28
C LEU A 71 -3.59 25.90 -2.87
N LEU A 72 -2.75 25.37 -2.00
CA LEU A 72 -2.76 25.67 -0.57
C LEU A 72 -2.02 26.95 -0.22
N GLN A 73 -0.98 27.30 -0.97
CA GLN A 73 -0.23 28.56 -0.84
C GLN A 73 -1.17 29.79 -0.82
N PRO A 74 -2.05 30.02 -1.82
CA PRO A 74 -2.99 31.13 -1.78
C PRO A 74 -4.08 30.97 -0.73
N VAL A 75 -4.46 29.75 -0.31
CA VAL A 75 -5.37 29.56 0.84
C VAL A 75 -4.72 30.12 2.11
N MET A 76 -3.46 29.76 2.38
CA MET A 76 -2.70 30.24 3.52
C MET A 76 -2.44 31.75 3.43
N ALA A 77 -2.05 32.26 2.27
CA ALA A 77 -1.83 33.69 2.07
C ALA A 77 -3.13 34.49 2.25
N HIS A 78 -4.26 34.02 1.74
CA HIS A 78 -5.56 34.64 1.93
C HIS A 78 -5.92 34.71 3.42
N ARG A 79 -5.73 33.62 4.18
CA ARG A 79 -5.90 33.65 5.65
C ARG A 79 -4.95 34.62 6.32
N GLY A 80 -3.70 34.64 5.87
CA GLY A 80 -2.65 35.53 6.37
C GLY A 80 -3.01 37.00 6.25
N ILE A 81 -3.62 37.43 5.15
CA ILE A 81 -3.98 38.83 4.92
C ILE A 81 -5.39 39.22 5.40
N THR A 82 -6.28 38.26 5.67
CA THR A 82 -7.68 38.53 6.05
C THR A 82 -7.99 38.32 7.53
N VAL A 83 -7.24 37.47 8.24
CA VAL A 83 -7.56 37.08 9.62
C VAL A 83 -6.52 37.65 10.60
N LYS A 84 -6.99 38.50 11.51
CA LYS A 84 -6.14 39.15 12.53
C LYS A 84 -5.48 38.10 13.42
N ARG A 85 -4.15 38.15 13.53
CA ARG A 85 -3.31 37.26 14.36
C ARG A 85 -3.56 35.77 14.11
N ALA A 86 -3.87 35.38 12.87
CA ALA A 86 -4.13 33.99 12.54
C ALA A 86 -2.92 33.07 12.81
N GLY A 87 -3.19 31.88 13.33
CA GLY A 87 -2.21 30.81 13.42
C GLY A 87 -2.32 29.89 12.21
N LEU A 88 -1.33 29.93 11.32
CA LEU A 88 -1.24 29.06 10.15
C LEU A 88 -0.09 28.07 10.37
N TRP A 89 -0.37 26.80 10.19
CA TRP A 89 0.54 25.72 10.55
C TRP A 89 0.65 24.71 9.43
N VAL A 90 1.88 24.28 9.15
CA VAL A 90 2.21 23.23 8.19
C VAL A 90 2.97 22.11 8.91
N THR A 91 2.64 20.88 8.55
CA THR A 91 3.38 19.68 8.95
C THR A 91 3.36 18.65 7.81
N ALA A 92 4.26 17.69 7.91
CA ALA A 92 4.48 16.59 6.98
C ALA A 92 5.16 15.43 7.74
N GLN A 93 5.55 14.35 7.06
CA GLN A 93 6.18 13.19 7.68
C GLN A 93 7.39 13.58 8.54
N GLN A 94 8.36 14.26 7.94
CA GLN A 94 9.49 14.82 8.65
C GLN A 94 9.33 16.33 8.82
N ARG A 95 9.94 16.87 9.88
CA ARG A 95 9.99 18.32 10.07
C ARG A 95 10.61 19.02 8.86
N GLN A 96 11.62 18.40 8.23
CA GLN A 96 12.31 18.99 7.09
C GLN A 96 11.37 19.16 5.91
N ASP A 97 10.58 18.15 5.55
CA ASP A 97 9.58 18.24 4.47
C ASP A 97 8.57 19.38 4.71
N ALA A 98 8.16 19.56 5.97
CA ALA A 98 7.28 20.65 6.37
C ALA A 98 7.99 22.03 6.30
N ALA A 99 9.29 22.09 6.58
CA ALA A 99 10.10 23.29 6.45
C ALA A 99 10.33 23.67 4.97
N ASP A 100 10.50 22.68 4.10
CA ASP A 100 10.61 22.88 2.66
C ASP A 100 9.28 23.40 2.09
N THR A 101 8.16 22.78 2.46
CA THR A 101 6.81 23.28 2.10
C THR A 101 6.56 24.71 2.60
N TRP A 102 7.03 25.01 3.82
CA TRP A 102 6.97 26.36 4.36
C TRP A 102 7.84 27.35 3.56
N ALA A 103 9.05 26.95 3.19
CA ALA A 103 9.99 27.76 2.43
C ALA A 103 9.41 28.07 1.04
N ASP A 104 8.92 27.06 0.32
CA ASP A 104 8.26 27.23 -0.98
C ASP A 104 7.05 28.17 -0.89
N THR A 105 6.28 28.07 0.20
CA THR A 105 5.14 28.98 0.44
C THR A 105 5.61 30.40 0.75
N ALA A 106 6.69 30.57 1.52
CA ALA A 106 7.27 31.87 1.79
C ALA A 106 7.80 32.53 0.53
N ASP A 107 8.53 31.77 -0.31
CA ASP A 107 9.05 32.22 -1.59
C ASP A 107 7.92 32.67 -2.51
N ALA A 108 6.88 31.85 -2.70
CA ALA A 108 5.72 32.21 -3.51
C ALA A 108 4.99 33.48 -3.04
N VAL A 109 4.98 33.75 -1.73
CA VAL A 109 4.40 34.99 -1.18
C VAL A 109 5.35 36.18 -1.38
N GLU A 110 6.66 36.00 -1.19
CA GLU A 110 7.69 37.03 -1.36
C GLU A 110 7.95 37.42 -2.83
N ASP A 111 7.61 36.53 -3.77
CA ASP A 111 7.67 36.78 -5.22
C ASP A 111 6.39 37.43 -5.76
N SER A 112 5.36 37.55 -4.93
CA SER A 112 4.09 38.19 -5.27
C SER A 112 4.01 39.64 -4.76
N PRO A 113 2.96 40.41 -5.14
CA PRO A 113 2.70 41.72 -4.55
C PRO A 113 2.56 41.72 -3.01
N LEU A 114 2.34 40.55 -2.38
CA LEU A 114 2.27 40.41 -0.94
C LEU A 114 3.61 40.58 -0.21
N ARG A 115 4.76 40.60 -0.92
CA ARG A 115 6.09 40.87 -0.34
C ARG A 115 6.10 42.08 0.61
N ARG A 116 5.32 43.11 0.28
CA ARG A 116 5.22 44.37 1.04
C ARG A 116 4.57 44.22 2.42
N VAL A 117 3.80 43.15 2.63
CA VAL A 117 3.03 42.90 3.85
C VAL A 117 3.50 41.65 4.58
N VAL A 118 4.71 41.15 4.30
CA VAL A 118 5.28 40.00 5.00
C VAL A 118 6.69 40.26 5.53
N LYS A 119 7.07 39.49 6.56
CA LYS A 119 8.44 39.38 7.07
C LYS A 119 8.77 37.91 7.32
N ARG A 120 9.84 37.43 6.70
CA ARG A 120 10.33 36.06 6.86
C ARG A 120 11.39 35.94 7.95
N ARG A 121 11.36 34.82 8.65
CA ARG A 121 12.43 34.34 9.53
C ARG A 121 12.68 32.87 9.23
N SER A 122 13.90 32.51 8.86
CA SER A 122 14.26 31.16 8.37
C SER A 122 15.26 30.44 9.27
N ALA A 123 15.36 30.82 10.54
CA ALA A 123 16.23 30.10 11.48
C ALA A 123 15.65 28.71 11.75
N ASN A 124 16.51 27.67 11.73
CA ASN A 124 16.11 26.28 11.96
C ASN A 124 15.33 26.16 13.29
N GLY A 125 14.14 25.57 13.22
CA GLY A 125 13.26 25.44 14.40
C GLY A 125 12.36 26.66 14.65
N GLN A 126 12.56 27.76 13.93
CA GLN A 126 11.91 29.06 14.13
C GLN A 126 11.40 29.67 12.83
N GLU A 127 11.13 28.82 11.83
CA GLU A 127 10.56 29.18 10.54
C GLU A 127 9.23 29.91 10.74
N CYS A 128 9.17 31.15 10.27
CA CYS A 128 8.00 32.00 10.44
C CYS A 128 7.88 33.00 9.31
N LEU A 129 6.77 32.96 8.58
CA LEU A 129 6.35 34.03 7.69
C LEU A 129 5.26 34.84 8.39
N ARG A 130 5.57 36.09 8.76
CA ARG A 130 4.66 36.97 9.47
C ARG A 130 3.99 37.94 8.50
N PHE A 131 2.66 37.93 8.45
CA PHE A 131 1.88 38.93 7.73
C PHE A 131 1.77 40.20 8.59
N THR A 132 2.40 41.29 8.19
CA THR A 132 2.56 42.51 9.00
C THR A 132 1.25 43.27 9.16
N SER A 133 0.35 43.23 8.17
CA SER A 133 -0.94 43.91 8.19
C SER A 133 -1.93 43.32 9.21
N THR A 134 -1.89 42.01 9.44
CA THR A 134 -2.82 41.30 10.32
C THR A 134 -2.17 40.77 11.60
N GLY A 135 -0.84 40.61 11.59
CA GLY A 135 -0.09 39.90 12.61
C GLY A 135 -0.18 38.37 12.52
N ALA A 136 -0.77 37.80 11.47
CA ALA A 136 -0.83 36.36 11.25
C ALA A 136 0.57 35.75 11.05
N LYS A 137 0.71 34.46 11.37
CA LYS A 137 1.99 33.74 11.30
C LYS A 137 1.81 32.37 10.68
N LEU A 138 2.56 32.10 9.62
CA LEU A 138 2.74 30.77 9.02
C LEU A 138 4.02 30.14 9.56
N ARG A 139 3.91 28.94 10.15
CA ARG A 139 4.98 28.24 10.87
C ARG A 139 4.91 26.73 10.67
N VAL A 140 6.03 26.06 10.96
CA VAL A 140 6.18 24.60 10.94
C VAL A 140 5.94 24.02 12.34
N PHE A 141 5.27 22.88 12.44
CA PHE A 141 5.25 22.06 13.65
C PHE A 141 5.60 20.60 13.36
N ASN A 142 6.12 19.90 14.37
CA ASN A 142 6.46 18.49 14.27
C ASN A 142 5.21 17.64 14.52
N ALA A 143 4.82 16.84 13.52
CA ALA A 143 3.60 16.03 13.51
C ALA A 143 3.44 15.14 14.75
N LEU A 144 4.52 14.47 15.17
CA LEU A 144 4.46 13.43 16.22
C LEU A 144 4.78 13.92 17.63
N SER A 145 4.93 15.24 17.80
CA SER A 145 5.14 15.80 19.13
C SER A 145 3.80 16.06 19.83
N ARG A 146 3.53 15.35 20.92
CA ARG A 146 2.30 15.54 21.74
C ARG A 146 2.15 16.94 22.33
N VAL A 147 3.27 17.66 22.46
CA VAL A 147 3.31 19.06 22.92
C VAL A 147 3.33 20.05 21.77
N ALA A 148 3.34 19.58 20.51
CA ALA A 148 3.22 20.48 19.37
C ALA A 148 1.93 21.30 19.51
N LEU A 149 2.05 22.59 19.20
CA LEU A 149 0.95 23.56 19.25
C LEU A 149 0.34 23.85 20.63
N HIS A 150 0.85 23.28 21.74
CA HIS A 150 0.36 23.62 23.07
C HIS A 150 0.41 25.13 23.36
N GLY A 151 -0.70 25.68 23.86
CA GLY A 151 -0.86 27.10 24.14
C GLY A 151 -0.82 28.00 22.91
N LYS A 152 -1.02 27.45 21.71
CA LYS A 152 -1.15 28.21 20.46
C LYS A 152 -2.60 28.24 19.99
N ASN A 153 -2.91 29.21 19.15
CA ASN A 153 -4.16 29.26 18.39
C ASN A 153 -3.89 28.81 16.96
N SER A 154 -4.84 28.09 16.36
CA SER A 154 -4.74 27.58 15.00
C SER A 154 -6.01 27.91 14.22
N ASP A 155 -5.85 28.69 13.16
CA ASP A 155 -6.89 29.03 12.19
C ASP A 155 -6.85 28.11 10.98
N VAL A 156 -5.66 27.69 10.57
CA VAL A 156 -5.49 26.64 9.56
C VAL A 156 -4.34 25.73 9.97
N VAL A 157 -4.60 24.43 9.90
CA VAL A 157 -3.58 23.39 10.03
C VAL A 157 -3.56 22.62 8.72
N PHE A 158 -2.40 22.55 8.09
CA PHE A 158 -2.14 21.82 6.87
C PHE A 158 -1.23 20.62 7.18
N ILE A 159 -1.69 19.43 6.82
CA ILE A 159 -0.98 18.17 6.93
C ILE A 159 -0.75 17.68 5.50
N ASP A 160 0.50 17.76 5.05
CA ASP A 160 0.91 17.16 3.78
C ASP A 160 1.33 15.71 3.97
N GLU A 161 1.33 14.97 2.87
CA GLU A 161 1.77 13.57 2.80
C GLU A 161 1.15 12.70 3.88
N ALA A 162 -0.16 12.85 4.10
CA ALA A 162 -0.87 12.12 5.15
C ALA A 162 -0.78 10.59 5.01
N PHE A 163 -0.37 10.08 3.85
CA PHE A 163 -0.05 8.67 3.65
C PHE A 163 1.06 8.16 4.59
N ALA A 164 1.94 9.04 5.08
CA ALA A 164 3.08 8.62 5.88
C ALA A 164 2.73 8.22 7.31
N PHE A 165 1.47 8.44 7.74
CA PHE A 165 1.06 8.24 9.13
C PHE A 165 0.17 7.02 9.31
N THR A 166 0.45 6.24 10.36
CA THR A 166 -0.46 5.23 10.87
C THR A 166 -1.65 5.88 11.60
N ALA A 167 -2.71 5.13 11.87
CA ALA A 167 -3.88 5.59 12.63
C ALA A 167 -3.49 6.22 13.98
N GLU A 168 -2.60 5.57 14.73
CA GLU A 168 -2.12 6.06 16.04
C GLU A 168 -1.33 7.37 15.91
N GLN A 169 -0.53 7.50 14.86
CA GLN A 169 0.21 8.73 14.57
C GLN A 169 -0.73 9.87 14.14
N GLY A 170 -1.75 9.55 13.33
CA GLY A 170 -2.83 10.47 12.98
C GLY A 170 -3.55 11.02 14.20
N ASP A 171 -3.89 10.15 15.16
CA ASP A 171 -4.50 10.55 16.43
C ASP A 171 -3.63 11.50 17.23
N VAL A 172 -2.31 11.28 17.29
CA VAL A 172 -1.37 12.20 17.95
C VAL A 172 -1.42 13.59 17.29
N ILE A 173 -1.44 13.65 15.96
CA ILE A 173 -1.52 14.92 15.23
C ILE A 173 -2.84 15.63 15.52
N LEU A 174 -3.97 14.91 15.51
CA LEU A 174 -5.28 15.46 15.80
C LEU A 174 -5.38 15.96 17.25
N GLN A 175 -4.83 15.22 18.21
CA GLN A 175 -4.77 15.63 19.63
C GLN A 175 -3.95 16.91 19.83
N ALA A 176 -2.92 17.14 19.02
CA ALA A 176 -2.15 18.39 19.04
C ALA A 176 -2.90 19.55 18.35
N ALA A 177 -3.56 19.29 17.21
CA ALA A 177 -4.18 20.33 16.39
C ALA A 177 -5.56 20.76 16.90
N VAL A 178 -6.48 19.83 17.12
CA VAL A 178 -7.91 20.10 17.36
C VAL A 178 -8.15 21.03 18.56
N PRO A 179 -7.50 20.86 19.73
CA PRO A 179 -7.71 21.75 20.87
C PRO A 179 -7.37 23.22 20.57
N THR A 180 -6.35 23.45 19.74
CA THR A 180 -5.90 24.81 19.36
C THR A 180 -6.84 25.52 18.39
N MET A 181 -7.78 24.78 17.81
CA MET A 181 -8.78 25.26 16.86
C MET A 181 -10.13 25.53 17.52
N ALA A 182 -10.39 24.99 18.72
CA ALA A 182 -11.70 25.02 19.37
C ALA A 182 -12.27 26.43 19.61
N THR A 183 -11.40 27.42 19.86
CA THR A 183 -11.79 28.82 20.10
C THR A 183 -11.75 29.69 18.83
N ARG A 184 -11.60 29.06 17.65
CA ARG A 184 -11.43 29.72 16.35
C ARG A 184 -12.59 29.28 15.43
N PRO A 185 -13.71 30.02 15.37
CA PRO A 185 -14.90 29.60 14.64
C PRO A 185 -14.66 29.22 13.18
N GLY A 186 -13.77 29.95 12.50
CA GLY A 186 -13.36 29.70 11.11
C GLY A 186 -12.13 28.79 10.95
N ALA A 187 -11.83 27.94 11.92
CA ALA A 187 -10.68 27.05 11.81
C ALA A 187 -10.92 25.90 10.81
N GLN A 188 -9.88 25.56 10.04
CA GLN A 188 -9.91 24.42 9.12
C GLN A 188 -8.68 23.52 9.25
N LEU A 189 -8.91 22.22 9.21
CA LEU A 189 -7.88 21.19 9.09
C LEU A 189 -7.87 20.67 7.66
N TRP A 190 -6.73 20.81 6.98
CA TRP A 190 -6.50 20.33 5.63
C TRP A 190 -5.58 19.12 5.69
N ILE A 191 -6.08 17.96 5.27
CA ILE A 191 -5.33 16.70 5.21
C ILE A 191 -5.19 16.37 3.73
N VAL A 192 -3.98 16.45 3.21
CA VAL A 192 -3.74 16.33 1.78
C VAL A 192 -2.67 15.28 1.53
N SER A 193 -2.88 14.46 0.50
CA SER A 193 -1.97 13.36 0.20
C SER A 193 -2.07 12.87 -1.23
N THR A 194 -1.11 12.07 -1.63
CA THR A 194 -1.28 11.05 -2.67
C THR A 194 -1.73 9.73 -1.99
N ALA A 195 -2.21 8.76 -2.76
CA ALA A 195 -2.58 7.44 -2.27
C ALA A 195 -1.45 6.83 -1.45
N GLY A 196 -1.84 6.08 -0.44
CA GLY A 196 -0.93 5.48 0.49
C GLY A 196 -0.54 4.07 0.13
N THR A 197 0.10 3.46 1.11
CA THR A 197 0.54 2.09 1.20
C THR A 197 -0.41 1.35 2.16
N ALA A 198 -0.25 0.04 2.36
CA ALA A 198 -0.96 -0.70 3.41
C ALA A 198 -0.68 -0.11 4.80
N ALA A 199 0.53 0.44 5.01
CA ALA A 199 0.92 1.12 6.24
C ALA A 199 0.22 2.47 6.48
N SER A 200 -0.40 3.07 5.44
CA SER A 200 -1.11 4.36 5.51
C SER A 200 -2.49 4.25 6.15
N THR A 201 -2.60 3.56 7.29
CA THR A 201 -3.88 3.16 7.89
C THR A 201 -4.79 4.36 8.21
N TRP A 202 -4.22 5.48 8.68
CA TRP A 202 -5.00 6.70 8.96
C TRP A 202 -5.64 7.31 7.70
N LEU A 203 -4.83 7.48 6.64
CA LEU A 203 -5.33 8.00 5.38
C LEU A 203 -6.40 7.07 4.78
N ARG A 204 -6.21 5.75 4.91
CA ARG A 204 -7.16 4.76 4.39
C ARG A 204 -8.52 4.85 5.09
N GLU A 205 -8.56 5.11 6.39
CA GLU A 205 -9.81 5.39 7.12
C GLU A 205 -10.48 6.68 6.65
N LEU A 206 -9.71 7.75 6.43
CA LEU A 206 -10.22 9.01 5.91
C LEU A 206 -10.79 8.88 4.49
N VAL A 207 -10.14 8.08 3.63
CA VAL A 207 -10.63 7.76 2.28
C VAL A 207 -11.93 6.97 2.35
N LYS A 208 -11.98 5.89 3.16
CA LYS A 208 -13.21 5.09 3.37
C LYS A 208 -14.37 5.98 3.83
N LYS A 209 -14.12 6.83 4.84
CA LYS A 209 -15.10 7.79 5.35
C LYS A 209 -15.52 8.79 4.27
N GLY A 210 -14.57 9.34 3.53
CA GLY A 210 -14.82 10.36 2.51
C GLY A 210 -15.63 9.85 1.32
N ARG A 211 -15.35 8.65 0.85
CA ARG A 211 -16.13 8.01 -0.22
C ARG A 211 -17.55 7.65 0.22
N ALA A 212 -17.73 7.24 1.48
CA ALA A 212 -19.05 6.95 2.03
C ALA A 212 -19.87 8.22 2.35
N GLN A 213 -19.21 9.35 2.62
CA GLN A 213 -19.84 10.56 3.17
C GLN A 213 -19.44 11.83 2.41
N ALA A 214 -19.21 11.79 1.10
CA ALA A 214 -18.84 12.98 0.33
C ALA A 214 -19.93 14.08 0.46
N GLY A 215 -19.79 14.97 1.46
CA GLY A 215 -20.80 15.97 1.84
C GLY A 215 -21.40 15.84 3.27
N GLY A 216 -20.81 15.04 4.17
CA GLY A 216 -21.21 15.01 5.58
C GLY A 216 -21.07 16.38 6.30
N PRO A 217 -21.78 16.60 7.43
CA PRO A 217 -21.74 17.88 8.13
C PRO A 217 -20.31 18.23 8.57
N ARG A 218 -19.83 19.40 8.16
CA ARG A 218 -18.49 19.96 8.46
C ARG A 218 -17.29 19.21 7.84
N PHE A 219 -17.48 18.24 6.95
CA PHE A 219 -16.40 17.46 6.31
C PHE A 219 -16.49 17.54 4.78
N ALA A 220 -15.42 17.96 4.12
CA ALA A 220 -15.29 17.95 2.66
C ALA A 220 -14.24 16.92 2.20
N TYR A 221 -14.57 16.18 1.14
CA TYR A 221 -13.72 15.16 0.56
C TYR A 221 -13.55 15.36 -0.95
N PHE A 222 -12.33 15.21 -1.43
CA PHE A 222 -12.02 15.22 -2.85
C PHE A 222 -10.99 14.14 -3.19
N GLU A 223 -11.22 13.46 -4.31
CA GLU A 223 -10.37 12.40 -4.82
C GLU A 223 -10.31 12.45 -6.35
N TRP A 224 -9.09 12.49 -6.87
CA TRP A 224 -8.79 12.14 -8.25
C TRP A 224 -7.95 10.87 -8.23
N SER A 225 -8.44 9.81 -8.87
CA SER A 225 -7.76 8.53 -8.98
C SER A 225 -8.22 7.80 -10.23
N ILE A 226 -7.38 6.91 -10.76
CA ILE A 226 -7.81 5.93 -11.76
C ILE A 226 -8.83 4.96 -11.13
N PRO A 227 -9.71 4.31 -11.91
CA PRO A 227 -10.68 3.34 -11.41
C PRO A 227 -10.02 2.19 -10.64
N GLU A 228 -10.67 1.67 -9.61
CA GLU A 228 -10.10 0.59 -8.77
C GLU A 228 -10.07 -0.77 -9.46
N ASP A 229 -10.94 -0.94 -10.45
CA ASP A 229 -11.07 -2.07 -11.34
C ASP A 229 -10.21 -1.93 -12.61
N THR A 230 -9.25 -1.00 -12.63
CA THR A 230 -8.29 -0.89 -13.75
C THR A 230 -7.44 -2.17 -13.83
N GLU A 231 -7.67 -2.97 -14.86
CA GLU A 231 -6.96 -4.24 -15.09
C GLU A 231 -5.52 -4.03 -15.59
N ASP A 232 -5.33 -3.12 -16.53
CA ASP A 232 -4.02 -2.79 -17.10
C ASP A 232 -3.46 -1.51 -16.49
N LEU A 233 -2.60 -1.66 -15.47
CA LEU A 233 -1.90 -0.53 -14.85
C LEU A 233 -0.79 0.08 -15.72
N THR A 234 -0.55 -0.47 -16.92
CA THR A 234 0.43 0.03 -17.88
C THR A 234 -0.16 0.95 -18.95
N ASP A 235 -1.49 0.96 -19.08
CA ASP A 235 -2.21 1.81 -20.03
C ASP A 235 -2.14 3.29 -19.63
N LEU A 236 -1.32 4.07 -20.34
CA LEU A 236 -1.12 5.50 -20.09
C LEU A 236 -2.37 6.36 -20.37
N ASP A 237 -3.30 5.90 -21.21
CA ASP A 237 -4.51 6.66 -21.53
C ASP A 237 -5.44 6.75 -20.32
N VAL A 238 -5.48 5.70 -19.49
CA VAL A 238 -6.21 5.71 -18.21
C VAL A 238 -5.66 6.79 -17.29
N TYR A 239 -4.34 6.95 -17.20
CA TYR A 239 -3.70 7.98 -16.38
C TYR A 239 -3.95 9.37 -16.97
N ALA A 240 -3.82 9.53 -18.29
CA ALA A 240 -4.12 10.77 -19.02
C ALA A 240 -5.55 11.26 -18.76
N ALA A 241 -6.52 10.35 -18.71
CA ALA A 241 -7.92 10.67 -18.49
C ALA A 241 -8.26 11.06 -17.03
N HIS A 242 -7.49 10.59 -16.05
CA HIS A 242 -7.82 10.73 -14.61
C HIS A 242 -6.86 11.62 -13.81
N HIS A 243 -5.69 11.96 -14.36
CA HIS A 243 -4.72 12.83 -13.69
C HIS A 243 -5.01 14.32 -14.01
N PRO A 244 -5.40 15.14 -13.01
CA PRO A 244 -5.99 16.46 -13.29
C PRO A 244 -4.98 17.55 -13.68
N ALA A 245 -3.69 17.28 -13.58
CA ALA A 245 -2.62 18.16 -14.06
C ALA A 245 -2.11 17.86 -15.49
N ILE A 246 -2.56 16.75 -16.10
CA ILE A 246 -2.17 16.42 -17.48
C ILE A 246 -2.81 17.41 -18.44
N GLY A 247 -2.00 17.92 -19.37
CA GLY A 247 -2.40 19.00 -20.28
C GLY A 247 -2.40 20.39 -19.64
N HIS A 248 -1.93 20.51 -18.40
CA HIS A 248 -1.71 21.78 -17.71
C HIS A 248 -0.23 21.93 -17.32
N THR A 249 0.22 21.19 -16.31
CA THR A 249 1.61 21.25 -15.82
C THR A 249 2.41 19.98 -16.06
N ILE A 250 1.75 18.91 -16.52
CA ILE A 250 2.37 17.64 -16.90
C ILE A 250 2.01 17.35 -18.36
N SER A 251 3.02 17.10 -19.19
CA SER A 251 2.84 16.64 -20.59
C SER A 251 2.65 15.13 -20.65
N LEU A 252 2.11 14.63 -21.76
CA LEU A 252 2.01 13.19 -22.00
C LEU A 252 3.40 12.55 -22.11
N ASP A 253 4.38 13.24 -22.70
CA ASP A 253 5.77 12.77 -22.77
C ASP A 253 6.37 12.59 -21.37
N ALA A 254 6.17 13.56 -20.47
CA ALA A 254 6.66 13.46 -19.10
C ALA A 254 5.99 12.30 -18.33
N LEU A 255 4.73 12.00 -18.63
CA LEU A 255 4.03 10.84 -18.08
C LEU A 255 4.66 9.53 -18.60
N ALA A 256 4.92 9.44 -19.91
CA ALA A 256 5.55 8.28 -20.53
C ALA A 256 6.98 8.04 -19.99
N ASP A 257 7.76 9.11 -19.84
CA ASP A 257 9.09 9.07 -19.25
C ASP A 257 9.04 8.54 -17.80
N ALA A 258 8.11 9.06 -16.99
CA ALA A 258 7.90 8.59 -15.63
C ALA A 258 7.50 7.10 -15.59
N ARG A 259 6.66 6.63 -16.51
CA ARG A 259 6.28 5.22 -16.61
C ARG A 259 7.46 4.32 -16.98
N SER A 260 8.35 4.79 -17.85
CA SER A 260 9.53 4.03 -18.28
C SER A 260 10.57 3.83 -17.17
N THR A 261 10.59 4.73 -16.19
CA THR A 261 11.59 4.76 -15.12
C THR A 261 11.10 4.16 -13.80
N MET A 262 9.79 4.10 -13.58
CA MET A 262 9.18 3.62 -12.34
C MET A 262 8.62 2.20 -12.47
N LYS A 263 8.57 1.47 -11.35
CA LYS A 263 7.81 0.20 -11.29
C LYS A 263 6.32 0.49 -11.45
N ALA A 264 5.57 -0.46 -12.04
CA ALA A 264 4.15 -0.26 -12.35
C ALA A 264 3.30 0.14 -11.13
N HIS A 265 3.52 -0.47 -9.96
CA HIS A 265 2.78 -0.13 -8.74
C HIS A 265 3.16 1.24 -8.15
N GLU A 266 4.45 1.59 -8.19
CA GLU A 266 4.92 2.92 -7.76
C GLU A 266 4.33 4.00 -8.68
N PHE A 267 4.27 3.72 -9.98
CA PHE A 267 3.65 4.59 -10.97
C PHE A 267 2.13 4.69 -10.76
N ALA A 268 1.44 3.57 -10.57
CA ALA A 268 0.00 3.52 -10.27
C ALA A 268 -0.35 4.32 -9.01
N ARG A 269 0.45 4.18 -7.95
CA ARG A 269 0.28 4.97 -6.74
C ARG A 269 0.55 6.46 -6.99
N ALA A 270 1.70 6.79 -7.60
CA ALA A 270 2.14 8.18 -7.75
C ALA A 270 1.31 8.97 -8.77
N TYR A 271 1.13 8.43 -9.97
CA TYR A 271 0.45 9.08 -11.11
C TYR A 271 -1.00 8.60 -11.29
N GLY A 272 -1.40 7.49 -10.67
CA GLY A 272 -2.78 7.02 -10.70
C GLY A 272 -3.57 7.35 -9.43
N ASN A 273 -2.89 7.76 -8.34
CA ASN A 273 -3.49 7.87 -7.00
C ASN A 273 -4.23 6.57 -6.62
N PHE A 274 -3.64 5.44 -7.03
CA PHE A 274 -4.21 4.12 -6.89
C PHE A 274 -3.73 3.45 -5.58
N TRP A 275 -4.67 2.86 -4.85
CA TRP A 275 -4.36 2.08 -3.66
C TRP A 275 -4.02 0.66 -4.08
N VAL A 276 -2.73 0.32 -4.06
CA VAL A 276 -2.31 -1.07 -4.22
C VAL A 276 -2.60 -1.81 -2.91
N SER A 277 -3.26 -2.97 -3.00
CA SER A 277 -3.71 -3.76 -1.85
C SER A 277 -2.55 -4.35 -1.03
N SER A 278 -1.33 -4.31 -1.55
CA SER A 278 -0.08 -4.63 -0.87
C SER A 278 1.07 -3.89 -1.56
N ASP A 279 1.92 -3.20 -0.80
CA ASP A 279 3.08 -2.46 -1.35
C ASP A 279 4.17 -3.35 -1.93
N GLU A 280 4.09 -4.64 -1.66
CA GLU A 280 4.75 -5.68 -2.43
C GLU A 280 3.70 -6.77 -2.62
N TRP A 281 3.23 -6.98 -3.84
CA TRP A 281 2.85 -8.34 -4.16
C TRP A 281 4.10 -9.19 -4.00
N ALA A 282 4.12 -10.11 -3.03
CA ALA A 282 5.27 -11.01 -2.86
C ALA A 282 5.56 -11.74 -4.18
N ILE A 283 4.53 -11.96 -4.99
CA ILE A 283 4.60 -12.45 -6.36
C ILE A 283 3.72 -11.54 -7.23
N SER A 284 4.31 -10.87 -8.23
CA SER A 284 3.55 -10.08 -9.20
C SER A 284 2.48 -10.94 -9.91
N PRO A 285 1.20 -10.54 -9.95
CA PRO A 285 0.13 -11.15 -10.73
C PRO A 285 0.46 -11.27 -12.20
N VAL A 286 1.21 -10.33 -12.79
CA VAL A 286 1.65 -10.46 -14.18
C VAL A 286 2.57 -11.67 -14.34
N VAL A 287 3.52 -11.83 -13.42
CA VAL A 287 4.45 -12.99 -13.42
C VAL A 287 3.68 -14.28 -13.11
N TRP A 288 2.77 -14.24 -12.13
CA TRP A 288 1.95 -15.38 -11.75
C TRP A 288 1.01 -15.82 -12.88
N ASP A 289 0.36 -14.88 -13.56
CA ASP A 289 -0.57 -15.17 -14.65
C ASP A 289 0.17 -15.70 -15.89
N ALA A 290 1.36 -15.17 -16.18
CA ALA A 290 2.23 -15.68 -17.25
C ALA A 290 2.73 -17.12 -16.97
N ALA A 291 2.85 -17.51 -15.70
CA ALA A 291 3.25 -18.86 -15.28
C ALA A 291 2.11 -19.89 -15.35
N ARG A 292 0.87 -19.52 -15.72
CA ARG A 292 -0.26 -20.45 -15.80
C ARG A 292 -0.04 -21.51 -16.88
N THR A 293 -0.38 -22.75 -16.57
CA THR A 293 -0.36 -23.86 -17.52
C THR A 293 -1.53 -24.82 -17.34
N ARG A 294 -1.90 -25.50 -18.43
CA ARG A 294 -2.81 -26.67 -18.40
C ARG A 294 -2.07 -27.99 -18.59
N ALA A 295 -0.79 -27.95 -18.95
CA ALA A 295 0.02 -29.13 -19.22
C ALA A 295 0.07 -30.04 -17.98
N PRO A 296 -0.10 -31.37 -18.15
CA PRO A 296 0.13 -32.31 -17.07
C PRO A 296 1.64 -32.46 -16.81
N PHE A 297 1.98 -33.01 -15.64
CA PHE A 297 3.35 -33.50 -15.40
C PHE A 297 3.67 -34.62 -16.39
N LEU A 298 4.93 -34.68 -16.81
CA LEU A 298 5.44 -35.75 -17.65
C LEU A 298 5.35 -37.10 -16.90
N PRO A 299 4.64 -38.10 -17.47
CA PRO A 299 4.53 -39.40 -16.84
C PRO A 299 5.90 -40.08 -16.68
N GLY A 300 6.09 -40.76 -15.55
CA GLY A 300 7.31 -41.54 -15.28
C GLY A 300 8.51 -40.73 -14.78
N LEU A 301 8.42 -39.39 -14.75
CA LEU A 301 9.40 -38.54 -14.08
C LEU A 301 9.08 -38.39 -12.58
N PRO A 302 10.09 -38.10 -11.73
CA PRO A 302 9.87 -37.89 -10.32
C PRO A 302 8.91 -36.73 -10.03
N ILE A 303 8.16 -36.85 -8.94
CA ILE A 303 7.35 -35.77 -8.37
C ILE A 303 7.75 -35.52 -6.92
N ALA A 304 7.40 -34.37 -6.36
CA ALA A 304 7.54 -34.09 -4.94
C ALA A 304 6.22 -33.57 -4.36
N PHE A 305 6.01 -33.76 -3.06
CA PHE A 305 4.86 -33.23 -2.34
C PHE A 305 5.28 -32.19 -1.29
N GLY A 306 4.55 -31.10 -1.22
CA GLY A 306 4.63 -30.10 -0.16
C GLY A 306 3.31 -30.01 0.59
N ALA A 307 3.35 -29.85 1.91
CA ALA A 307 2.12 -29.73 2.70
C ALA A 307 2.21 -28.64 3.76
N GLU A 308 1.10 -27.94 3.97
CA GLU A 308 0.97 -26.86 4.95
C GLU A 308 -0.42 -26.86 5.59
N VAL A 309 -0.51 -26.27 6.78
CA VAL A 309 -1.73 -26.10 7.57
C VAL A 309 -1.97 -24.60 7.77
N ALA A 310 -3.22 -24.17 7.62
CA ALA A 310 -3.59 -22.78 7.91
C ALA A 310 -3.28 -22.41 9.38
N ALA A 311 -2.85 -21.18 9.64
CA ALA A 311 -2.48 -20.74 10.99
C ALA A 311 -3.61 -20.87 12.03
N ASP A 312 -4.86 -20.67 11.59
CA ASP A 312 -6.08 -20.87 12.38
C ASP A 312 -6.51 -22.34 12.48
N ARG A 313 -5.77 -23.24 11.82
CA ARG A 313 -5.99 -24.71 11.75
C ARG A 313 -7.33 -25.10 11.13
N SER A 314 -7.96 -24.20 10.38
CA SER A 314 -9.25 -24.44 9.70
C SER A 314 -9.16 -25.55 8.66
N GLY A 315 -8.00 -25.73 8.03
CA GLY A 315 -7.77 -26.73 7.01
C GLY A 315 -6.30 -27.01 6.72
N GLY A 316 -6.09 -28.08 5.96
CA GLY A 316 -4.80 -28.49 5.42
C GLY A 316 -4.77 -28.45 3.90
N ILE A 317 -3.57 -28.38 3.35
CA ILE A 317 -3.36 -28.45 1.90
C ILE A 317 -2.14 -29.29 1.55
N ILE A 318 -2.24 -30.05 0.45
CA ILE A 318 -1.15 -30.78 -0.17
C ILE A 318 -1.01 -30.29 -1.61
N CYS A 319 0.19 -29.91 -2.00
CA CYS A 319 0.57 -29.57 -3.37
C CYS A 319 1.57 -30.60 -3.90
N ALA A 320 1.61 -30.77 -5.22
CA ALA A 320 2.61 -31.55 -5.92
C ALA A 320 3.42 -30.67 -6.87
N ALA A 321 4.67 -31.05 -7.08
CA ALA A 321 5.51 -30.49 -8.13
C ALA A 321 6.04 -31.61 -9.04
N GLY A 322 6.14 -31.35 -10.34
CA GLY A 322 6.66 -32.28 -11.34
C GLY A 322 7.13 -31.56 -12.60
N THR A 323 7.91 -32.24 -13.44
CA THR A 323 8.44 -31.66 -14.68
C THR A 323 7.38 -31.64 -15.78
N LEU A 324 7.24 -30.52 -16.49
CA LEU A 324 6.35 -30.35 -17.63
C LEU A 324 7.04 -30.72 -18.96
N ALA A 325 6.26 -30.88 -20.03
CA ALA A 325 6.78 -31.23 -21.36
C ALA A 325 7.78 -30.22 -21.95
N ASP A 326 7.68 -28.95 -21.53
CA ASP A 326 8.59 -27.87 -21.93
C ASP A 326 9.81 -27.72 -21.01
N GLY A 327 10.01 -28.66 -20.07
CA GLY A 327 11.13 -28.69 -19.14
C GLY A 327 10.96 -27.82 -17.90
N ARG A 328 9.88 -27.03 -17.80
CA ARG A 328 9.59 -26.22 -16.60
C ARG A 328 9.15 -27.10 -15.42
N THR A 329 9.34 -26.60 -14.21
CA THR A 329 8.73 -27.16 -13.00
C THR A 329 7.28 -26.72 -12.91
N GLY A 330 6.34 -27.66 -12.98
CA GLY A 330 4.93 -27.42 -12.75
C GLY A 330 4.56 -27.67 -11.29
N VAL A 331 3.70 -26.82 -10.71
CA VAL A 331 3.07 -27.05 -9.40
C VAL A 331 1.54 -27.12 -9.51
N GLU A 332 0.91 -28.00 -8.73
CA GLU A 332 -0.54 -28.08 -8.64
C GLU A 332 -1.03 -28.39 -7.22
N VAL A 333 -2.22 -27.89 -6.87
CA VAL A 333 -2.92 -28.30 -5.64
C VAL A 333 -3.48 -29.70 -5.86
N VAL A 334 -3.03 -30.66 -5.04
CA VAL A 334 -3.55 -32.04 -5.07
C VAL A 334 -4.83 -32.12 -4.28
N GLU A 335 -4.83 -31.54 -3.07
CA GLU A 335 -5.94 -31.69 -2.15
C GLU A 335 -5.97 -30.62 -1.06
N HIS A 336 -7.17 -30.10 -0.78
CA HIS A 336 -7.45 -29.19 0.32
C HIS A 336 -8.74 -29.61 1.03
N ARG A 337 -8.70 -29.77 2.35
CA ARG A 337 -9.87 -30.14 3.16
C ARG A 337 -9.83 -29.46 4.53
N GLY A 338 -11.02 -29.30 5.13
CA GLY A 338 -11.15 -28.82 6.51
C GLY A 338 -10.54 -29.78 7.52
N GLY A 339 -9.97 -29.22 8.59
CA GLY A 339 -9.18 -29.96 9.58
C GLY A 339 -7.88 -30.54 9.02
N ILE A 340 -7.09 -31.19 9.87
CA ILE A 340 -5.71 -31.64 9.53
C ILE A 340 -5.48 -33.15 9.71
N GLY A 341 -6.41 -33.86 10.36
CA GLY A 341 -6.23 -35.28 10.71
C GLY A 341 -6.10 -36.22 9.49
N TRP A 342 -6.58 -35.79 8.33
CA TRP A 342 -6.52 -36.54 7.07
C TRP A 342 -5.15 -36.46 6.38
N MET A 343 -4.34 -35.45 6.69
CA MET A 343 -3.15 -35.12 5.91
C MET A 343 -2.07 -36.20 5.97
N ALA A 344 -1.72 -36.69 7.17
CA ALA A 344 -0.69 -37.71 7.32
C ALA A 344 -1.09 -39.05 6.65
N PRO A 345 -2.30 -39.61 6.89
CA PRO A 345 -2.76 -40.78 6.15
C PRO A 345 -2.74 -40.57 4.63
N ARG A 346 -3.15 -39.38 4.16
CA ARG A 346 -3.21 -39.07 2.73
C ARG A 346 -1.82 -38.97 2.10
N LEU A 347 -0.86 -38.32 2.76
CA LEU A 347 0.52 -38.25 2.29
C LEU A 347 1.18 -39.64 2.23
N LEU A 348 0.87 -40.53 3.18
CA LEU A 348 1.34 -41.92 3.13
C LEU A 348 0.76 -42.70 1.94
N GLU A 349 -0.54 -42.52 1.65
CA GLU A 349 -1.19 -43.11 0.48
C GLU A 349 -0.56 -42.60 -0.83
N LEU A 350 -0.39 -41.27 -0.95
CA LEU A 350 0.23 -40.63 -2.10
C LEU A 350 1.69 -41.07 -2.28
N THR A 351 2.43 -41.19 -1.19
CA THR A 351 3.83 -41.67 -1.20
C THR A 351 3.91 -43.11 -1.71
N ALA A 352 3.02 -43.99 -1.23
CA ALA A 352 2.98 -45.39 -1.66
C ALA A 352 2.61 -45.52 -3.15
N ARG A 353 1.68 -44.69 -3.63
CA ARG A 353 1.20 -44.71 -5.02
C ARG A 353 2.22 -44.13 -6.00
N HIS A 354 2.84 -43.01 -5.66
CA HIS A 354 3.61 -42.22 -6.62
C HIS A 354 5.12 -42.30 -6.43
N ARG A 355 5.60 -42.82 -5.29
CA ARG A 355 7.03 -42.88 -4.92
C ARG A 355 7.74 -41.54 -5.20
N PRO A 356 7.30 -40.45 -4.56
CA PRO A 356 7.85 -39.12 -4.79
C PRO A 356 9.35 -39.09 -4.48
N ALA A 357 10.07 -38.13 -5.04
CA ALA A 357 11.47 -37.85 -4.71
C ALA A 357 11.61 -37.19 -3.33
N ALA A 358 10.60 -36.43 -2.89
CA ALA A 358 10.57 -35.78 -1.59
C ALA A 358 9.15 -35.56 -1.10
N VAL A 359 8.99 -35.55 0.23
CA VAL A 359 7.85 -35.00 0.95
C VAL A 359 8.39 -33.91 1.87
N VAL A 360 7.94 -32.67 1.68
CA VAL A 360 8.46 -31.50 2.40
C VAL A 360 7.36 -30.91 3.26
N ILE A 361 7.63 -30.81 4.57
CA ILE A 361 6.75 -30.20 5.56
C ILE A 361 7.65 -29.49 6.55
N ASP A 362 7.46 -28.18 6.76
CA ASP A 362 8.23 -27.47 7.79
C ASP A 362 7.78 -27.90 9.20
N PRO A 363 8.64 -28.54 10.02
CA PRO A 363 8.31 -28.92 11.38
C PRO A 363 8.03 -27.72 12.32
N GLY A 364 8.55 -26.52 11.98
CA GLY A 364 8.33 -25.26 12.70
C GLY A 364 7.06 -24.51 12.28
N SER A 365 6.29 -25.04 11.32
CA SER A 365 5.02 -24.47 10.86
C SER A 365 3.81 -25.04 11.64
N PRO A 366 2.59 -24.51 11.43
CA PRO A 366 1.36 -25.15 11.91
C PRO A 366 1.20 -26.61 11.43
N ALA A 367 1.87 -27.03 10.35
CA ALA A 367 1.91 -28.41 9.87
C ALA A 367 2.87 -29.33 10.66
N GLY A 368 3.59 -28.82 11.66
CA GLY A 368 4.49 -29.62 12.50
C GLY A 368 3.90 -30.91 13.10
N PRO A 369 2.62 -30.96 13.53
CA PRO A 369 1.98 -32.23 13.94
C PRO A 369 1.89 -33.27 12.82
N VAL A 370 1.66 -32.84 11.56
CA VAL A 370 1.63 -33.73 10.39
C VAL A 370 3.02 -34.27 10.10
N HIS A 371 4.04 -33.40 10.13
CA HIS A 371 5.45 -33.81 10.03
C HIS A 371 5.80 -34.89 11.07
N ARG A 372 5.51 -34.64 12.36
CA ARG A 372 5.76 -35.61 13.44
C ARG A 372 5.03 -36.94 13.25
N ALA A 373 3.77 -36.89 12.81
CA ALA A 373 3.00 -38.10 12.54
C ALA A 373 3.65 -38.95 11.44
N ILE A 374 4.13 -38.34 10.35
CA ILE A 374 4.82 -39.05 9.27
C ILE A 374 6.17 -39.59 9.73
N ALA A 375 6.96 -38.78 10.45
CA ALA A 375 8.25 -39.20 11.00
C ALA A 375 8.12 -40.40 11.95
N GLU A 376 7.08 -40.44 12.78
CA GLU A 376 6.82 -41.58 13.67
C GLU A 376 6.38 -42.83 12.90
N GLN A 377 5.56 -42.68 11.85
CA GLN A 377 5.15 -43.79 10.99
C GLN A 377 6.32 -44.38 10.22
N ARG A 378 7.24 -43.54 9.71
CA ARG A 378 8.52 -43.95 9.09
C ARG A 378 9.33 -44.84 10.04
N LYS A 379 9.39 -44.50 11.34
CA LYS A 379 10.10 -45.28 12.36
C LYS A 379 9.39 -46.59 12.74
N ARG A 380 8.07 -46.56 12.98
CA ARG A 380 7.32 -47.70 13.53
C ARG A 380 7.00 -48.81 12.53
N ARG A 381 6.72 -48.47 11.27
CA ARG A 381 6.17 -49.41 10.28
C ARG A 381 7.14 -49.78 9.16
N GLY A 382 8.37 -49.25 9.19
CA GLY A 382 9.33 -49.42 8.09
C GLY A 382 8.82 -48.88 6.75
N GLN A 383 7.79 -48.02 6.78
CA GLN A 383 7.20 -47.45 5.58
C GLN A 383 8.14 -46.37 5.05
N TRP A 384 8.65 -46.58 3.84
CA TRP A 384 9.55 -45.64 3.19
C TRP A 384 8.79 -44.36 2.85
N VAL A 385 9.23 -43.24 3.44
CA VAL A 385 8.79 -41.89 3.12
C VAL A 385 10.03 -41.02 2.97
N PRO A 386 10.25 -40.39 1.81
CA PRO A 386 11.36 -39.47 1.58
C PRO A 386 11.06 -38.11 2.22
N LEU A 387 10.89 -38.09 3.54
CA LEU A 387 10.63 -36.87 4.31
C LEU A 387 11.92 -36.04 4.35
N ALA A 388 11.90 -34.88 3.68
CA ALA A 388 13.04 -33.98 3.61
C ALA A 388 13.30 -33.27 4.94
N GLU A 389 14.57 -33.02 5.23
CA GLU A 389 14.95 -32.08 6.30
C GLU A 389 14.58 -30.67 5.84
N PHE A 390 13.97 -29.89 6.74
CA PHE A 390 13.54 -28.55 6.43
C PHE A 390 13.61 -27.66 7.66
N GLY A 391 14.33 -26.56 7.56
CA GLY A 391 14.47 -25.56 8.61
C GLY A 391 14.59 -24.15 8.02
N THR A 392 15.16 -23.25 8.81
CA THR A 392 15.36 -21.86 8.37
C THR A 392 16.23 -21.74 7.10
N PRO A 393 17.35 -22.46 6.94
CA PRO A 393 18.14 -22.39 5.71
C PRO A 393 17.33 -22.80 4.47
N GLU A 394 16.68 -23.96 4.52
CA GLU A 394 15.89 -24.49 3.40
C GLU A 394 14.68 -23.60 3.10
N LEU A 395 14.11 -22.92 4.11
CA LEU A 395 13.06 -21.92 3.89
C LEU A 395 13.55 -20.73 3.07
N LEU A 396 14.77 -20.23 3.34
CA LEU A 396 15.34 -19.12 2.58
C LEU A 396 15.57 -19.53 1.12
N ASP A 397 16.16 -20.71 0.92
CA ASP A 397 16.46 -21.26 -0.40
C ASP A 397 15.18 -21.54 -1.19
N ALA A 398 14.21 -22.25 -0.59
CA ALA A 398 12.91 -22.54 -1.20
C ALA A 398 12.17 -21.27 -1.64
N ASN A 399 12.26 -20.19 -0.85
CA ASN A 399 11.62 -18.93 -1.17
C ASN A 399 12.31 -18.23 -2.35
N GLY A 400 13.65 -18.19 -2.36
CA GLY A 400 14.42 -17.65 -3.47
C GLY A 400 14.16 -18.41 -4.77
N GLU A 401 14.30 -19.74 -4.74
CA GLU A 401 14.09 -20.62 -5.89
C GLU A 401 12.70 -20.50 -6.50
N PHE A 402 11.67 -20.39 -5.65
CA PHE A 402 10.30 -20.26 -6.14
C PHE A 402 10.07 -18.93 -6.85
N LEU A 403 10.60 -17.82 -6.30
CA LEU A 403 10.50 -16.50 -6.89
C LEU A 403 11.33 -16.36 -8.17
N ASP A 404 12.55 -16.88 -8.17
CA ASP A 404 13.45 -16.90 -9.32
C ASP A 404 12.88 -17.79 -10.43
N GLY A 405 12.28 -18.92 -10.08
CA GLY A 405 11.63 -19.82 -11.03
C GLY A 405 10.44 -19.16 -11.73
N LEU A 406 9.61 -18.43 -10.98
CA LEU A 406 8.49 -17.67 -11.54
C LEU A 406 8.98 -16.53 -12.45
N THR A 407 9.96 -15.76 -11.99
CA THR A 407 10.48 -14.59 -12.70
C THR A 407 11.29 -14.99 -13.95
N GLY A 408 12.08 -16.06 -13.84
CA GLY A 408 12.89 -16.62 -14.91
C GLY A 408 12.12 -17.51 -15.89
N GLY A 409 10.81 -17.72 -15.67
CA GLY A 409 9.97 -18.52 -16.54
C GLY A 409 10.27 -20.02 -16.52
N THR A 410 10.96 -20.52 -15.50
CA THR A 410 11.27 -21.95 -15.32
C THR A 410 10.27 -22.67 -14.42
N LEU A 411 9.39 -21.93 -13.73
CA LEU A 411 8.28 -22.45 -12.94
C LEU A 411 6.94 -22.10 -13.59
N ALA A 412 6.00 -23.04 -13.52
CA ALA A 412 4.63 -22.88 -13.97
C ALA A 412 3.67 -23.47 -12.93
N HIS A 413 2.41 -23.05 -12.95
CA HIS A 413 1.39 -23.57 -12.04
C HIS A 413 0.09 -23.89 -12.77
N ARG A 414 -0.64 -24.88 -12.25
CA ARG A 414 -2.02 -25.13 -12.64
C ARG A 414 -2.96 -24.24 -11.84
N SER A 415 -3.86 -23.55 -12.55
CA SER A 415 -4.85 -22.66 -11.93
C SER A 415 -5.67 -23.40 -10.89
N HIS A 416 -5.74 -22.83 -9.70
CA HIS A 416 -6.57 -23.31 -8.60
C HIS A 416 -6.97 -22.11 -7.74
N GLU A 417 -8.28 -21.92 -7.52
CA GLU A 417 -8.84 -20.71 -6.89
C GLU A 417 -8.14 -20.33 -5.58
N ARG A 418 -7.92 -21.31 -4.70
CA ARG A 418 -7.26 -21.08 -3.39
C ARG A 418 -5.77 -20.73 -3.51
N LEU A 419 -5.08 -21.30 -4.51
CA LEU A 419 -3.67 -21.01 -4.73
C LEU A 419 -3.52 -19.60 -5.31
N ASP A 420 -4.36 -19.26 -6.28
CA ASP A 420 -4.44 -17.92 -6.87
C ASP A 420 -4.77 -16.86 -5.81
N ALA A 421 -5.74 -17.11 -4.94
CA ALA A 421 -6.07 -16.20 -3.84
C ALA A 421 -4.92 -16.05 -2.85
N ALA A 422 -4.30 -17.16 -2.44
CA ALA A 422 -3.18 -17.14 -1.50
C ALA A 422 -1.96 -16.37 -2.05
N VAL A 423 -1.67 -16.50 -3.34
CA VAL A 423 -0.57 -15.77 -4.00
C VAL A 423 -0.87 -14.27 -4.07
N ARG A 424 -2.10 -13.89 -4.46
CA ARG A 424 -2.50 -12.46 -4.55
C ARG A 424 -2.49 -11.75 -3.20
N ALA A 425 -2.82 -12.47 -2.13
CA ALA A 425 -2.82 -11.95 -0.76
C ALA A 425 -1.51 -12.19 -0.01
N MET A 426 -0.47 -12.73 -0.67
CA MET A 426 0.75 -13.15 -0.01
C MET A 426 1.53 -11.94 0.53
N GLY A 427 1.68 -11.88 1.85
CA GLY A 427 2.59 -10.96 2.51
C GLY A 427 4.02 -11.50 2.60
N THR A 428 4.97 -10.62 2.92
CA THR A 428 6.37 -10.97 3.15
C THR A 428 6.81 -10.66 4.58
N ARG A 429 7.92 -11.25 5.01
CA ARG A 429 8.60 -10.93 6.28
C ARG A 429 10.11 -11.11 6.12
N THR A 430 10.91 -10.44 6.96
CA THR A 430 12.36 -10.59 6.95
C THR A 430 12.83 -11.70 7.89
N VAL A 431 13.74 -12.56 7.41
CA VAL A 431 14.46 -13.58 8.19
C VAL A 431 15.93 -13.53 7.80
N ARG A 432 16.83 -13.34 8.78
CA ARG A 432 18.28 -13.26 8.52
C ARG A 432 18.62 -12.35 7.33
N GLU A 433 18.01 -11.15 7.32
CA GLU A 433 18.19 -10.12 6.27
C GLU A 433 17.61 -10.47 4.89
N GLN A 434 16.97 -11.63 4.71
CA GLN A 434 16.30 -12.01 3.48
C GLN A 434 14.77 -11.91 3.61
N VAL A 435 14.09 -11.59 2.50
CA VAL A 435 12.63 -11.50 2.44
C VAL A 435 12.06 -12.88 2.11
N VAL A 436 11.15 -13.38 2.94
CA VAL A 436 10.43 -14.64 2.72
C VAL A 436 8.92 -14.46 2.82
N PHE A 437 8.16 -15.41 2.29
CA PHE A 437 6.71 -15.44 2.42
C PHE A 437 6.29 -15.48 3.91
N SER A 438 5.30 -14.65 4.21
CA SER A 438 4.68 -14.59 5.52
C SER A 438 3.79 -15.81 5.76
N ARG A 439 3.72 -16.23 7.02
CA ARG A 439 2.81 -17.30 7.48
C ARG A 439 1.53 -16.74 8.09
N LEU A 440 1.45 -15.43 8.22
CA LEU A 440 0.29 -14.76 8.80
C LEU A 440 -0.85 -14.74 7.80
N VAL A 441 -2.07 -14.88 8.30
CA VAL A 441 -3.29 -14.68 7.52
C VAL A 441 -3.30 -13.24 7.02
N ALA A 442 -3.66 -13.05 5.75
CA ALA A 442 -3.77 -11.72 5.16
C ALA A 442 -4.90 -10.90 5.81
N GLU A 443 -4.87 -9.57 5.65
CA GLU A 443 -5.89 -8.68 6.24
C GLU A 443 -7.33 -9.02 5.80
N ASP A 444 -7.49 -9.60 4.60
CA ASP A 444 -8.77 -10.04 4.05
C ASP A 444 -9.22 -11.43 4.54
N GLY A 445 -8.45 -12.07 5.42
CA GLY A 445 -8.72 -13.41 5.94
C GLY A 445 -8.16 -14.55 5.07
N THR A 446 -7.46 -14.24 3.97
CA THR A 446 -6.89 -15.27 3.09
C THR A 446 -5.71 -15.98 3.75
N SER A 447 -5.73 -17.32 3.73
CA SER A 447 -4.65 -18.15 4.26
C SER A 447 -3.48 -18.25 3.29
N PRO A 448 -2.22 -18.06 3.73
CA PRO A 448 -1.03 -18.22 2.88
C PRO A 448 -0.65 -19.69 2.62
N ALA A 449 -1.28 -20.64 3.33
CA ALA A 449 -0.92 -22.06 3.29
C ALA A 449 -0.83 -22.69 1.88
N PRO A 450 -1.73 -22.37 0.91
CA PRO A 450 -1.61 -22.92 -0.44
C PRO A 450 -0.31 -22.55 -1.16
N ALA A 451 0.11 -21.29 -1.06
CA ALA A 451 1.34 -20.82 -1.70
C ALA A 451 2.59 -21.37 -1.01
N LEU A 452 2.58 -21.46 0.33
CA LEU A 452 3.64 -22.12 1.09
C LEU A 452 3.77 -23.60 0.71
N ALA A 453 2.67 -24.34 0.63
CA ALA A 453 2.71 -25.75 0.22
C ALA A 453 3.21 -25.94 -1.23
N ALA A 454 2.86 -25.02 -2.15
CA ALA A 454 3.36 -25.04 -3.52
C ALA A 454 4.89 -24.79 -3.57
N MET A 455 5.38 -23.82 -2.81
CA MET A 455 6.81 -23.53 -2.65
C MET A 455 7.57 -24.74 -2.09
N LEU A 456 7.05 -25.38 -1.03
CA LEU A 456 7.65 -26.59 -0.45
C LEU A 456 7.69 -27.75 -1.45
N ALA A 457 6.63 -27.93 -2.26
CA ALA A 457 6.61 -28.98 -3.28
C ALA A 457 7.67 -28.74 -4.36
N ALA A 458 7.78 -27.50 -4.86
CA ALA A 458 8.79 -27.12 -5.85
C ALA A 458 10.21 -27.33 -5.33
N HIS A 459 10.48 -26.90 -4.10
CA HIS A 459 11.78 -27.10 -3.45
C HIS A 459 12.13 -28.59 -3.32
N GLY A 460 11.17 -29.43 -2.91
CA GLY A 460 11.38 -30.88 -2.81
C GLY A 460 11.66 -31.57 -4.15
N LEU A 461 11.16 -31.02 -5.26
CA LEU A 461 11.49 -31.54 -6.60
C LEU A 461 12.93 -31.20 -6.99
N ALA A 462 13.39 -29.98 -6.65
CA ALA A 462 14.76 -29.54 -6.89
C ALA A 462 15.77 -30.24 -5.96
N HIS A 463 15.35 -30.63 -4.75
CA HIS A 463 16.17 -31.23 -3.70
C HIS A 463 15.64 -32.62 -3.32
N PRO A 464 15.81 -33.63 -4.19
CA PRO A 464 15.31 -34.98 -3.95
C PRO A 464 16.02 -35.61 -2.74
N VAL A 465 15.26 -36.31 -1.89
CA VAL A 465 15.85 -37.07 -0.78
C VAL A 465 16.52 -38.33 -1.35
N PRO A 466 17.82 -38.58 -1.06
CA PRO A 466 18.51 -39.76 -1.56
C PRO A 466 17.79 -41.05 -1.16
N ASN A 467 17.65 -41.98 -2.12
CA ASN A 467 17.14 -43.32 -1.86
C ASN A 467 18.16 -44.12 -1.05
N GLU A 468 18.11 -44.05 0.28
CA GLU A 468 18.74 -45.06 1.12
C GLU A 468 17.95 -46.37 0.94
N LYS A 469 18.49 -47.30 0.13
CA LYS A 469 18.03 -48.69 0.18
C LYS A 469 18.19 -49.18 1.62
N PRO A 470 17.18 -49.82 2.24
CA PRO A 470 17.41 -50.51 3.50
C PRO A 470 18.53 -51.53 3.26
N ALA A 471 19.58 -51.45 4.08
CA ALA A 471 20.68 -52.41 4.04
C ALA A 471 20.08 -53.82 4.13
N LEU A 472 20.28 -54.62 3.09
CA LEU A 472 20.04 -56.06 3.15
C LEU A 472 21.01 -56.59 4.21
N THR A 473 20.49 -56.85 5.42
CA THR A 473 21.18 -57.67 6.40
C THR A 473 21.28 -59.07 5.80
N VAL A 474 22.40 -59.34 5.12
CA VAL A 474 22.77 -60.69 4.74
C VAL A 474 23.06 -61.41 6.05
N ALA A 475 22.12 -62.25 6.49
CA ALA A 475 22.38 -63.22 7.53
C ALA A 475 23.43 -64.20 6.98
N SER A 476 24.69 -64.01 7.35
CA SER A 476 25.71 -65.04 7.28
C SER A 476 25.36 -66.10 8.32
N GLY A 477 25.09 -67.32 7.84
CA GLY A 477 24.82 -68.50 8.65
C GLY A 477 26.04 -69.04 9.39
#